data_AF-A0A2T4CGM9-F1
#
_entry.id   AF-A0A2T4CGM9-F1
#
_cell.length_a   1.000
_cell.length_b   1.000
_cell.length_c   1.000
_cell.angle_alpha   90.00
_cell.angle_beta   90.00
_cell.angle_gamma   90.00
#
_symmetry.space_group_name_H-M   'P 1'
#
loop_
_entity.id
_entity.type
_entity.pdbx_description
1 polymer ?
#
loop_
_entity_poly.entity_id
_entity_poly.type
_entity_poly.pdbx_seq_one_letter_code
_entity_poly.pdbx_strand_id
1 'polypeptide(L)'
;MLPIQISNKEHLDAIAAEARAGREIEIDLPNQLIKNAAGETICSFDVEEFRKHCLVNGLDDIGLTMQLNDKIVEFEKKRSIHTPWLDGTAYLKRGKDGRLAAKAVPVPKTNRGEEKKEPLEW
;
A
#
# COMPACT_ATOMS: atom_id res chain seq x y z
N MET A 1 2.21 15.65 5.03
CA MET A 1 2.13 17.13 5.17
C MET A 1 0.67 17.51 5.35
N LEU A 2 0.35 18.36 6.34
CA LEU A 2 -1.02 18.82 6.62
C LEU A 2 -1.21 20.24 6.05
N PRO A 3 -1.85 20.42 4.89
CA PRO A 3 -2.23 21.74 4.42
C PRO A 3 -3.45 22.23 5.21
N ILE A 4 -3.31 23.37 5.91
CA ILE A 4 -4.39 23.99 6.68
C ILE A 4 -4.81 25.27 5.96
N GLN A 5 -6.06 25.34 5.53
CA GLN A 5 -6.61 26.55 4.94
C GLN A 5 -7.22 27.44 6.04
N ILE A 6 -6.81 28.72 6.05
CA ILE A 6 -7.34 29.71 6.98
C ILE A 6 -7.97 30.83 6.14
N SER A 7 -9.30 30.92 6.17
CA SER A 7 -10.05 31.89 5.35
C SER A 7 -10.10 33.29 5.96
N ASN A 8 -10.05 33.40 7.30
CA ASN A 8 -10.08 34.69 7.97
C ASN A 8 -8.68 35.28 8.10
N LYS A 9 -8.50 36.49 7.58
CA LYS A 9 -7.23 37.22 7.62
C LYS A 9 -6.79 37.56 9.04
N GLU A 10 -7.71 37.88 9.94
CA GLU A 10 -7.37 38.23 11.33
C GLU A 10 -6.73 37.06 12.08
N HIS A 11 -7.26 35.84 11.88
CA HIS A 11 -6.68 34.62 12.46
C HIS A 11 -5.29 34.33 11.89
N LEU A 12 -5.11 34.54 10.59
CA LEU A 12 -3.81 34.37 9.94
C LEU A 12 -2.77 35.37 10.46
N ASP A 13 -3.17 36.64 10.64
CA ASP A 13 -2.31 37.68 11.19
C ASP A 13 -1.95 37.39 12.66
N ALA A 14 -2.89 36.89 13.47
CA ALA A 14 -2.64 36.46 14.85
C ALA A 14 -1.62 35.32 14.91
N ILE A 15 -1.78 34.27 14.09
CA ILE A 15 -0.83 33.15 14.00
C ILE A 15 0.55 33.65 13.53
N ALA A 16 0.57 34.53 12.54
CA ALA A 16 1.82 35.10 12.05
C ALA A 16 2.51 36.00 13.10
N ALA A 17 1.76 36.67 13.97
CA ALA A 17 2.32 37.44 15.09
C ALA A 17 2.96 36.53 16.15
N GLU A 18 2.30 35.42 16.52
CA GLU A 18 2.87 34.38 17.40
C GLU A 18 4.17 33.82 16.83
N ALA A 19 4.18 33.46 15.54
CA ALA A 19 5.35 32.94 14.85
C ALA A 19 6.49 33.97 14.76
N ARG A 20 6.19 35.24 14.46
CA ARG A 20 7.19 36.32 14.45
C ARG A 20 7.78 36.58 15.83
N ALA A 21 7.01 36.36 16.88
CA ALA A 21 7.48 36.46 18.25
C ALA A 21 8.28 35.23 18.71
N GLY A 22 8.43 34.20 17.86
CA GLY A 22 9.18 32.98 18.17
C GLY A 22 8.47 32.06 19.16
N ARG A 23 7.14 32.19 19.32
CA ARG A 23 6.34 31.32 20.19
C ARG A 23 5.88 30.07 19.46
N GLU A 24 5.72 28.98 20.20
CA GLU A 24 5.19 27.73 19.67
C GLU A 24 3.69 27.85 19.37
N ILE A 25 3.25 27.11 18.36
CA ILE A 25 1.85 27.02 17.94
C ILE A 25 1.46 25.56 18.00
N GLU A 26 0.42 25.24 18.75
CA GLU A 26 -0.11 23.89 18.86
C GLU A 26 -1.22 23.68 17.82
N ILE A 27 -1.12 22.59 17.07
CA ILE A 27 -2.12 22.18 16.08
C ILE A 27 -2.79 20.91 16.57
N ASP A 28 -4.03 21.04 17.03
CA ASP A 28 -4.89 19.93 17.47
C ASP A 28 -5.70 19.42 16.27
N LEU A 29 -5.19 18.40 15.59
CA LEU A 29 -5.83 17.81 14.41
C LEU A 29 -7.14 17.05 14.70
N PRO A 30 -7.26 16.26 15.80
CA PRO A 30 -8.53 15.61 16.15
C PRO A 30 -9.68 16.59 16.35
N ASN A 31 -9.43 17.69 17.08
CA ASN A 31 -10.44 18.72 17.36
C ASN A 31 -10.48 19.83 16.30
N GLN A 32 -9.50 19.85 15.39
CA GLN A 32 -9.33 20.86 14.32
C GLN A 32 -9.18 22.29 14.87
N LEU A 33 -8.33 22.43 15.90
CA LEU A 33 -8.08 23.71 16.59
C LEU A 33 -6.62 24.11 16.48
N ILE A 34 -6.38 25.42 16.39
CA ILE A 34 -5.04 26.02 16.51
C ILE A 34 -4.99 26.79 17.82
N LYS A 35 -4.00 26.47 18.67
CA LYS A 35 -3.81 27.11 19.97
C LYS A 35 -2.47 27.85 20.01
N ASN A 36 -2.42 28.92 20.80
CA ASN A 36 -1.17 29.63 21.09
C ASN A 36 -0.33 28.86 22.14
N ALA A 37 0.89 29.33 22.40
CA ALA A 37 1.76 28.76 23.43
C ALA A 37 1.16 28.81 24.86
N ALA A 38 0.13 29.62 25.09
CA ALA A 38 -0.59 29.69 26.36
C ALA A 38 -1.79 28.71 26.44
N GLY A 39 -2.07 27.96 25.37
CA GLY A 39 -3.19 27.01 25.30
C GLY A 39 -4.53 27.65 24.92
N GLU A 40 -4.57 28.94 24.61
CA GLU A 40 -5.77 29.64 24.16
C GLU A 40 -6.05 29.32 22.69
N THR A 41 -7.31 29.06 22.37
CA THR A 41 -7.73 28.75 21.00
C THR A 41 -7.75 30.02 20.16
N ILE A 42 -6.93 30.07 19.11
CA ILE A 42 -6.88 31.18 18.16
C ILE A 42 -8.01 31.05 17.14
N CYS A 43 -8.13 29.86 16.55
CA CYS A 43 -9.15 29.56 15.53
C CYS A 43 -9.35 28.05 15.34
N SER A 44 -10.50 27.68 14.78
CA SER A 44 -10.73 26.37 14.20
C SER A 44 -10.35 26.34 12.72
N PHE A 45 -9.94 25.18 12.22
CA PHE A 45 -9.72 24.93 10.80
C PHE A 45 -10.58 23.75 10.33
N ASP A 46 -10.66 23.56 9.02
CA ASP A 46 -11.34 22.42 8.41
C ASP A 46 -10.34 21.62 7.56
N VAL A 47 -10.47 20.30 7.58
CA VAL A 47 -9.68 19.40 6.75
C VAL A 47 -10.56 18.27 6.23
N GLU A 48 -10.24 17.80 5.04
CA GLU A 48 -10.91 16.65 4.44
C GLU A 48 -10.81 15.41 5.34
N GLU A 49 -11.95 14.78 5.63
CA GLU A 49 -12.08 13.64 6.55
C GLU A 49 -11.11 12.50 6.22
N PHE A 50 -10.93 12.19 4.93
CA PHE A 50 -10.00 11.15 4.50
C PHE A 50 -8.55 11.48 4.90
N ARG A 51 -8.11 12.72 4.68
CA ARG A 51 -6.77 13.16 5.08
C ARG A 51 -6.61 13.19 6.60
N LYS A 52 -7.64 13.63 7.33
CA LYS A 52 -7.67 13.56 8.80
C LYS A 52 -7.44 12.13 9.27
N HIS A 53 -8.23 11.19 8.75
CA HIS A 53 -8.12 9.78 9.09
C HIS A 53 -6.72 9.23 8.80
N CYS A 54 -6.15 9.53 7.63
CA CYS A 54 -4.80 9.08 7.29
C CYS A 54 -3.74 9.66 8.24
N LEU A 55 -3.80 10.96 8.55
CA LEU A 55 -2.82 11.60 9.42
C LEU A 55 -2.94 11.16 10.89
N VAL A 56 -4.17 10.95 11.39
CA VAL A 56 -4.43 10.51 12.76
C VAL A 56 -4.00 9.06 12.97
N ASN A 57 -4.25 8.18 11.98
CA ASN A 57 -3.88 6.76 12.07
C ASN A 57 -2.47 6.47 11.53
N GLY A 58 -1.75 7.46 11.01
CA GLY A 58 -0.44 7.27 10.40
C GLY A 58 -0.47 6.40 9.13
N LEU A 59 -1.57 6.44 8.38
CA LEU A 59 -1.74 5.68 7.14
C LEU A 59 -1.09 6.41 5.96
N ASP A 60 -0.32 5.65 5.18
CA ASP A 60 0.18 6.01 3.86
C ASP A 60 -0.51 5.16 2.78
N ASP A 61 -0.12 5.32 1.51
CA ASP A 61 -0.71 4.57 0.39
C ASP A 61 -0.52 3.05 0.54
N ILE A 62 0.59 2.63 1.14
CA ILE A 62 0.88 1.22 1.42
C ILE A 62 -0.04 0.73 2.54
N GLY A 63 -0.17 1.48 3.64
CA GLY A 63 -1.05 1.16 4.76
C GLY A 63 -2.52 1.09 4.35
N LEU A 64 -2.98 2.00 3.49
CA LEU A 64 -4.30 1.95 2.88
C LEU A 64 -4.49 0.67 2.05
N THR A 65 -3.48 0.28 1.28
CA THR A 65 -3.50 -0.96 0.50
C THR A 65 -3.54 -2.18 1.42
N MET A 66 -2.79 -2.17 2.53
CA MET A 66 -2.77 -3.26 3.52
C MET A 66 -4.11 -3.43 4.22
N GLN A 67 -4.89 -2.37 4.41
CA GLN A 67 -6.27 -2.48 4.93
C GLN A 67 -7.19 -3.28 4.01
N LEU A 68 -6.85 -3.41 2.73
CA LEU A 68 -7.60 -4.19 1.74
C LEU A 68 -7.09 -5.61 1.57
N ASN A 69 -6.25 -6.12 2.49
CA ASN A 69 -5.61 -7.43 2.40
C ASN A 69 -6.58 -8.56 2.07
N ASP A 70 -7.76 -8.61 2.70
CA ASP A 70 -8.74 -9.67 2.44
C ASP A 70 -9.28 -9.62 1.00
N LYS A 71 -9.50 -8.42 0.46
CA LYS A 71 -9.93 -8.23 -0.93
C LYS A 71 -8.82 -8.58 -1.91
N ILE A 72 -7.57 -8.25 -1.58
CA ILE A 72 -6.40 -8.64 -2.37
C ILE A 72 -6.33 -10.16 -2.45
N VAL A 73 -6.41 -10.85 -1.31
CA VAL A 73 -6.37 -12.32 -1.24
C VAL A 73 -7.53 -12.96 -2.01
N GLU A 74 -8.75 -12.41 -1.89
CA GLU A 74 -9.91 -12.90 -2.64
C GLU A 74 -9.72 -12.72 -4.14
N PHE A 75 -9.24 -11.54 -4.57
CA PHE A 75 -8.94 -11.25 -5.96
C PHE A 75 -7.85 -12.18 -6.51
N GLU A 76 -6.76 -12.38 -5.78
CA GLU A 76 -5.66 -13.27 -6.17
C GLU A 76 -6.14 -14.71 -6.37
N LYS A 77 -6.99 -15.23 -5.46
CA LYS A 77 -7.59 -16.56 -5.61
C LYS A 77 -8.40 -16.68 -6.89
N LYS A 78 -9.26 -15.69 -7.19
CA LYS A 78 -10.05 -15.66 -8.42
C LYS A 78 -9.15 -15.57 -9.65
N ARG A 79 -8.10 -14.73 -9.60
CA ARG A 79 -7.13 -14.55 -10.69
C ARG A 79 -6.41 -15.85 -11.04
N SER A 80 -5.97 -16.61 -10.03
CA SER A 80 -5.32 -17.91 -10.24
C SER A 80 -6.21 -18.95 -10.91
N ILE A 81 -7.53 -18.88 -10.70
CA ILE A 81 -8.50 -19.78 -11.32
C ILE A 81 -8.75 -19.39 -12.78
N HIS A 82 -8.99 -18.10 -13.05
CA HIS A 82 -9.38 -17.62 -14.38
C HIS A 82 -8.22 -17.40 -15.33
N THR A 83 -7.05 -17.05 -14.80
CA THR A 83 -5.85 -16.67 -15.56
C THR A 83 -4.60 -17.37 -15.04
N PRO A 84 -4.57 -18.72 -15.03
CA PRO A 84 -3.49 -19.49 -14.42
C PRO A 84 -2.11 -19.27 -15.06
N TRP A 85 -2.05 -18.73 -16.28
CA TRP A 85 -0.79 -18.40 -16.96
C TRP A 85 -0.11 -17.11 -16.44
N LEU A 86 -0.82 -16.27 -15.67
CA LEU A 86 -0.26 -15.07 -15.05
C LEU A 86 0.49 -15.36 -13.75
N ASP A 87 0.28 -16.54 -13.15
CA ASP A 87 0.96 -16.97 -11.92
C ASP A 87 2.40 -17.46 -12.15
N GLY A 88 3.01 -17.01 -13.26
CA GLY A 88 4.31 -17.45 -13.76
C GLY A 88 4.21 -18.61 -14.76
N THR A 89 5.31 -18.87 -15.46
CA THR A 89 5.40 -20.08 -16.29
C THR A 89 5.31 -21.31 -15.39
N ALA A 90 4.51 -22.31 -15.76
CA ALA A 90 4.33 -23.54 -14.98
C ALA A 90 5.66 -24.24 -14.60
N TYR A 91 6.72 -24.00 -15.39
CA TYR A 91 8.09 -24.47 -15.13
C TYR A 91 8.80 -23.80 -13.96
N LEU A 92 8.39 -22.59 -13.54
CA LEU A 92 8.96 -21.87 -12.39
C LEU A 92 8.12 -21.99 -11.12
N LYS A 93 6.90 -22.52 -11.23
CA LYS A 93 6.04 -22.77 -10.07
C LYS A 93 6.72 -23.78 -9.16
N ARG A 94 7.00 -23.43 -7.91
CA ARG A 94 7.58 -24.34 -6.91
C ARG A 94 6.48 -24.83 -5.97
N GLY A 95 6.47 -26.12 -5.65
CA GLY A 95 5.65 -26.70 -4.60
C GLY A 95 6.13 -26.27 -3.21
N LYS A 96 5.38 -26.64 -2.16
CA LYS A 96 5.73 -26.34 -0.76
C LYS A 96 7.13 -26.84 -0.37
N ASP A 97 7.62 -27.89 -1.03
CA ASP A 97 8.94 -28.48 -0.81
C ASP A 97 10.06 -27.78 -1.61
N GLY A 98 9.79 -26.63 -2.24
CA GLY A 98 10.75 -25.86 -3.06
C GLY A 98 11.08 -26.48 -4.44
N ARG A 99 10.56 -27.69 -4.73
CA ARG A 99 10.70 -28.40 -6.01
C ARG A 99 9.76 -27.83 -7.05
N LEU A 100 10.11 -27.94 -8.33
CA LEU A 100 9.23 -27.53 -9.43
C LEU A 100 7.90 -28.30 -9.36
N ALA A 101 6.79 -27.60 -9.54
CA ALA A 101 5.44 -28.15 -9.56
C ALA A 101 5.15 -28.90 -10.86
N ALA A 102 5.87 -28.57 -11.94
CA ALA A 102 5.87 -29.35 -13.17
C ALA A 102 6.53 -30.72 -12.92
N LYS A 103 5.79 -31.80 -13.20
CA LYS A 103 6.34 -33.16 -13.17
C LYS A 103 7.12 -33.41 -14.46
N ALA A 104 8.30 -34.01 -14.36
CA ALA A 104 9.07 -34.43 -15.52
C ALA A 104 8.23 -35.40 -16.37
N VAL A 105 8.08 -35.10 -17.65
CA VAL A 105 7.44 -36.01 -18.61
C VAL A 105 8.43 -37.15 -18.88
N PRO A 106 8.02 -38.43 -18.77
CA PRO A 106 8.91 -39.55 -19.05
C PRO A 106 9.33 -39.51 -20.53
N VAL A 107 10.61 -39.74 -20.79
CA VAL A 107 11.16 -39.78 -22.15
C VAL A 107 10.43 -40.86 -22.96
N PRO A 108 9.98 -40.58 -24.19
CA PRO A 108 9.35 -41.58 -25.04
C PRO A 108 10.28 -42.79 -25.21
N LYS A 109 9.73 -43.99 -25.00
CA LYS A 109 10.45 -45.25 -25.20
C LYS A 109 10.18 -45.81 -26.59
N THR A 110 11.13 -46.55 -27.14
CA THR A 110 10.92 -47.34 -28.35
C THR A 110 10.04 -48.57 -28.04
N ASN A 111 9.53 -49.24 -29.07
CA ASN A 111 8.80 -50.51 -28.92
C ASN A 111 9.64 -51.63 -28.28
N ARG A 112 10.95 -51.42 -28.10
CA ARG A 112 11.89 -52.33 -27.43
C ARG A 112 12.22 -51.92 -25.99
N GLY A 113 11.56 -50.89 -25.47
CA GLY A 113 11.72 -50.43 -24.08
C GLY A 113 12.93 -49.53 -23.84
N GLU A 114 13.73 -49.25 -24.87
CA GLU A 114 14.88 -48.35 -24.80
C GLU A 114 14.42 -46.88 -24.81
N GLU A 115 15.07 -46.04 -24.00
CA GLU A 115 14.81 -44.60 -23.99
C GLU A 115 15.32 -43.99 -25.29
N LYS A 116 14.46 -43.21 -25.96
CA LYS A 116 14.89 -42.46 -27.16
C LYS A 116 15.88 -41.37 -26.74
N LYS A 117 17.17 -41.63 -26.96
CA LYS A 117 18.26 -40.63 -26.86
C LYS A 117 18.56 -40.10 -28.25
N GLU A 118 17.71 -39.23 -28.78
CA GLU A 118 18.08 -38.48 -29.99
C GLU A 118 18.65 -37.12 -29.55
N PRO A 119 19.85 -36.71 -30.02
CA PRO A 119 20.09 -35.29 -30.24
C PRO A 119 19.26 -34.88 -31.46
N LEU A 120 18.49 -33.80 -31.35
CA LEU A 120 17.96 -33.11 -32.53
C LEU A 120 19.15 -32.56 -33.32
N GLU A 121 19.65 -33.33 -34.27
CA GLU A 121 20.42 -32.81 -35.40
C GLU A 121 19.36 -32.25 -36.37
N TRP A 122 19.39 -30.93 -36.56
CA TRP A 122 18.57 -30.23 -37.55
C TRP A 122 19.13 -30.43 -38.96
#